data_AF-A0A949JHQ7-F1
#
_entry.id   AF-A0A949JHQ7-F1
#
_cell.length_a   1.000
_cell.length_b   1.000
_cell.length_c   1.000
_cell.angle_alpha   90.00
_cell.angle_beta   90.00
_cell.angle_gamma   90.00
#
_symmetry.space_group_name_H-M   'P 1'
#
loop_
_entity.id
_entity.type
_entity.pdbx_description
1 polymer ?
#
loop_
_entity_poly.entity_id
_entity_poly.type
_entity_poly.pdbx_seq_one_letter_code
_entity_poly.pdbx_strand_id
1 'polypeptide(L)'
;EPLRIWNVEPSLVLTVDDVVSCDLKIVNRRKKSLTGTVNGIPFTSGRDAPCTYTLTADHIPVGMSVKTLDFETALSSIQIPISISRVGKRGDVSIRDEDLITIDNGLYTVKIAPHFYGSVVFFGKEDGINQLLTSFPEITQFSWMKPWWGGISPTIFLEDNQFPGRMYKETFTHSAVQRDIHGIPWSGVTVFCVSEEIKGIQIETSYLTTYHSPLLFMNTRVRK
;
A
#
# COMPACT_ATOMS: atom_id res chain seq x y z
N GLU A 1 -17.17 -18.68 16.59
CA GLU A 1 -17.15 -18.84 15.12
C GLU A 1 -16.97 -20.32 14.77
N PRO A 2 -17.61 -20.85 13.72
CA PRO A 2 -17.33 -22.21 13.28
C PRO A 2 -15.86 -22.32 12.82
N LEU A 3 -15.16 -23.35 13.29
CA LEU A 3 -13.78 -23.63 12.90
C LEU A 3 -13.70 -23.85 11.38
N ARG A 4 -13.05 -22.92 10.67
CA ARG A 4 -12.80 -23.05 9.23
C ARG A 4 -11.86 -24.24 9.01
N ILE A 5 -12.39 -25.31 8.43
CA ILE A 5 -11.68 -26.59 8.26
C ILE A 5 -10.56 -26.54 7.20
N TRP A 6 -10.49 -25.46 6.43
CA TRP A 6 -9.43 -25.17 5.47
C TRP A 6 -9.34 -23.67 5.16
N ASN A 7 -8.24 -23.24 4.53
CA ASN A 7 -8.05 -21.88 4.00
C ASN A 7 -7.18 -21.86 2.74
N VAL A 8 -7.28 -20.79 1.94
CA VAL A 8 -6.44 -20.56 0.75
C VAL A 8 -5.50 -19.39 1.01
N GLU A 9 -4.21 -19.56 0.71
CA GLU A 9 -3.16 -18.57 0.92
C GLU A 9 -2.30 -18.36 -0.35
N PRO A 10 -2.04 -17.12 -0.79
CA PRO A 10 -2.58 -15.88 -0.25
C PRO A 10 -4.05 -15.67 -0.67
N SER A 11 -4.79 -14.88 0.11
CA SER A 11 -6.14 -14.42 -0.25
C SER A 11 -6.15 -13.19 -1.16
N LEU A 12 -4.99 -12.53 -1.31
CA LEU A 12 -4.74 -11.37 -2.15
C LEU A 12 -3.46 -11.59 -2.94
N VAL A 13 -3.56 -11.44 -4.26
CA VAL A 13 -2.42 -11.44 -5.18
C VAL A 13 -2.16 -10.00 -5.59
N LEU A 14 -0.94 -9.51 -5.37
CA LEU A 14 -0.50 -8.18 -5.81
C LEU A 14 0.35 -8.32 -7.07
N THR A 15 0.14 -7.46 -8.06
CA THR A 15 0.92 -7.48 -9.31
C THR A 15 0.95 -6.12 -10.00
N VAL A 16 1.88 -5.93 -10.94
CA VAL A 16 1.88 -4.83 -11.95
C VAL A 16 1.70 -5.37 -13.37
N ASP A 17 1.76 -6.68 -13.53
CA ASP A 17 1.64 -7.38 -14.80
C ASP A 17 0.14 -7.61 -15.11
N ASP A 18 -0.22 -7.60 -16.40
CA ASP A 18 -1.58 -7.87 -16.87
C ASP A 18 -1.90 -9.38 -16.92
N VAL A 19 -0.87 -10.21 -16.79
CA VAL A 19 -0.96 -11.65 -16.61
C VAL A 19 -0.29 -12.04 -15.30
N VAL A 20 -0.95 -12.90 -14.52
CA VAL A 20 -0.39 -13.44 -13.28
C VAL A 20 -0.52 -14.95 -13.27
N SER A 21 0.55 -15.61 -12.82
CA SER A 21 0.56 -17.01 -12.44
C SER A 21 1.12 -17.09 -11.03
N CYS A 22 0.31 -17.57 -10.09
CA CYS A 22 0.73 -17.68 -8.69
C CYS A 22 0.22 -18.96 -8.04
N ASP A 23 1.05 -19.54 -7.20
CA ASP A 23 0.70 -20.70 -6.42
C ASP A 23 -0.13 -20.32 -5.19
N LEU A 24 -1.33 -20.88 -5.12
CA LEU A 24 -2.22 -20.81 -3.98
C LEU A 24 -2.06 -22.09 -3.15
N LYS A 25 -1.87 -21.92 -1.84
CA LYS A 25 -1.82 -23.02 -0.88
C LYS A 25 -3.20 -23.24 -0.30
N ILE A 26 -3.75 -24.43 -0.52
CA ILE A 26 -4.94 -24.94 0.14
C ILE A 26 -4.47 -25.62 1.43
N VAL A 27 -4.62 -24.91 2.54
CA VAL A 27 -4.24 -25.36 3.86
C VAL A 27 -5.40 -26.14 4.46
N ASN A 28 -5.22 -27.46 4.61
CA ASN A 28 -6.16 -28.31 5.32
C ASN A 28 -5.91 -28.22 6.83
N ARG A 29 -6.90 -27.70 7.57
CA ARG A 29 -6.83 -27.61 9.05
C ARG A 29 -7.42 -28.83 9.75
N ARG A 30 -7.85 -29.85 8.99
CA ARG A 30 -8.37 -31.10 9.54
C ARG A 30 -7.21 -32.03 9.87
N LYS A 31 -7.34 -32.77 10.96
CA LYS A 31 -6.46 -33.91 11.29
C LYS A 31 -6.71 -35.15 10.39
N LYS A 32 -7.33 -34.98 9.23
CA LYS A 32 -7.65 -36.04 8.24
C LYS A 32 -7.35 -35.51 6.84
N SER A 33 -6.99 -36.40 5.93
CA SER A 33 -6.78 -36.03 4.53
C SER A 33 -8.04 -35.41 3.92
N LEU A 34 -7.83 -34.48 2.99
CA LEU A 34 -8.88 -33.81 2.23
C LEU A 34 -8.63 -34.06 0.75
N THR A 35 -9.65 -34.55 0.05
CA THR A 35 -9.63 -34.79 -1.38
C THR A 35 -10.82 -34.08 -2.01
N GLY A 36 -10.64 -33.62 -3.24
CA GLY A 36 -11.66 -32.85 -3.94
C GLY A 36 -11.16 -32.33 -5.28
N THR A 37 -11.84 -31.31 -5.78
CA THR A 37 -11.44 -30.57 -6.97
C THR A 37 -11.37 -29.07 -6.66
N VAL A 38 -10.47 -28.37 -7.36
CA VAL A 38 -10.47 -26.90 -7.45
C VAL A 38 -10.59 -26.53 -8.91
N ASN A 39 -11.68 -25.85 -9.29
CA ASN A 39 -12.04 -25.58 -10.69
C ASN A 39 -12.01 -26.87 -11.54
N GLY A 40 -12.52 -27.98 -11.00
CA GLY A 40 -12.50 -29.29 -11.65
C GLY A 40 -11.16 -30.03 -11.63
N ILE A 41 -10.07 -29.42 -11.18
CA ILE A 41 -8.75 -30.06 -11.10
C ILE A 41 -8.64 -30.86 -9.79
N PRO A 42 -8.40 -32.18 -9.82
CA PRO A 42 -8.30 -32.99 -8.62
C PRO A 42 -7.15 -32.56 -7.71
N PHE A 43 -7.39 -32.57 -6.40
CA PHE A 43 -6.35 -32.33 -5.40
C PHE A 43 -6.44 -33.35 -4.26
N THR A 44 -5.31 -33.61 -3.62
CA THR A 44 -5.21 -34.38 -2.38
C THR A 44 -4.29 -33.65 -1.42
N SER A 45 -4.80 -33.29 -0.26
CA SER A 45 -4.05 -32.67 0.83
C SER A 45 -3.95 -33.67 1.99
N GLY A 46 -2.72 -34.02 2.35
CA GLY A 46 -2.44 -34.88 3.50
C GLY A 46 -2.76 -34.18 4.83
N ARG A 47 -2.60 -34.90 5.95
CA ARG A 47 -2.68 -34.31 7.29
C ARG A 47 -1.57 -33.24 7.41
N ASP A 48 -1.96 -32.01 7.71
CA ASP A 48 -1.07 -30.85 7.88
C ASP A 48 -0.15 -30.56 6.66
N ALA A 49 -0.48 -31.10 5.49
CA ALA A 49 0.27 -30.93 4.25
C ALA A 49 -0.55 -30.08 3.26
N PRO A 50 -0.18 -28.81 3.00
CA PRO A 50 -0.90 -27.98 2.06
C PRO A 50 -0.83 -28.56 0.65
N CYS A 51 -1.92 -28.43 -0.10
CA CYS A 51 -1.90 -28.67 -1.54
C CYS A 51 -1.67 -27.34 -2.28
N THR A 52 -0.95 -27.37 -3.38
CA THR A 52 -0.75 -26.20 -4.23
C THR A 52 -1.72 -26.23 -5.41
N TYR A 53 -2.31 -25.08 -5.73
CA TYR A 53 -3.09 -24.84 -6.94
C TYR A 53 -2.54 -23.58 -7.62
N THR A 54 -2.13 -23.69 -8.88
CA THR A 54 -1.64 -22.52 -9.62
C THR A 54 -2.82 -21.73 -10.18
N LEU A 55 -3.06 -20.54 -9.63
CA LEU A 55 -3.99 -19.57 -10.20
C LEU A 55 -3.34 -18.90 -11.41
N THR A 56 -4.05 -18.90 -12.53
CA THR A 56 -3.70 -18.11 -13.71
C THR A 56 -4.80 -17.10 -14.01
N ALA A 57 -4.42 -15.85 -14.25
CA ALA A 57 -5.33 -14.83 -14.75
C ALA A 57 -4.61 -13.96 -15.78
N ASP A 58 -5.32 -13.59 -16.83
CA ASP A 58 -4.88 -12.76 -17.94
C ASP A 58 -5.75 -11.50 -18.05
N HIS A 59 -5.28 -10.54 -18.84
CA HIS A 59 -5.95 -9.27 -19.12
C HIS A 59 -6.45 -8.53 -17.87
N ILE A 60 -5.70 -8.59 -16.77
CA ILE A 60 -6.08 -8.02 -15.48
C ILE A 60 -6.04 -6.49 -15.60
N PRO A 61 -7.17 -5.77 -15.44
CA PRO A 61 -7.17 -4.31 -15.45
C PRO A 61 -6.43 -3.77 -14.22
N VAL A 62 -5.86 -2.56 -14.31
CA VAL A 62 -5.35 -1.85 -13.14
C VAL A 62 -6.49 -1.61 -12.16
N GLY A 63 -6.27 -1.93 -10.88
CA GLY A 63 -7.27 -1.91 -9.83
C GLY A 63 -7.53 -3.29 -9.24
N MET A 64 -8.74 -3.50 -8.73
CA MET A 64 -9.16 -4.75 -8.11
C MET A 64 -9.91 -5.64 -9.10
N SER A 65 -9.49 -6.88 -9.19
CA SER A 65 -10.20 -7.97 -9.87
C SER A 65 -10.42 -9.11 -8.89
N VAL A 66 -11.42 -9.95 -9.14
CA VAL A 66 -11.70 -11.14 -8.34
C VAL A 66 -11.75 -12.34 -9.27
N LYS A 67 -11.02 -13.40 -8.90
CA LYS A 67 -11.19 -14.73 -9.49
C LYS A 67 -11.83 -15.63 -8.44
N THR A 68 -12.89 -16.32 -8.83
CA THR A 68 -13.55 -17.29 -7.95
C THR A 68 -12.97 -18.67 -8.20
N LEU A 69 -12.61 -19.38 -7.13
CA LEU A 69 -12.29 -20.79 -7.18
C LEU A 69 -13.51 -21.60 -6.76
N ASP A 70 -13.94 -22.52 -7.60
CA ASP A 70 -14.93 -23.54 -7.27
C ASP A 70 -14.23 -24.66 -6.52
N PHE A 71 -14.52 -24.80 -5.23
CA PHE A 71 -13.90 -25.77 -4.34
C PHE A 71 -14.90 -26.84 -3.97
N GLU A 72 -14.68 -28.06 -4.46
CA GLU A 72 -15.60 -29.17 -4.26
C GLU A 72 -14.92 -30.32 -3.52
N THR A 73 -15.62 -30.86 -2.52
CA THR A 73 -15.20 -32.02 -1.75
C THR A 73 -16.42 -32.90 -1.48
N ALA A 74 -16.20 -34.11 -0.98
CA ALA A 74 -17.31 -34.97 -0.53
C ALA A 74 -18.17 -34.35 0.60
N LEU A 75 -17.69 -33.30 1.27
CA LEU A 75 -18.39 -32.68 2.40
C LEU A 75 -19.08 -31.35 2.05
N SER A 76 -18.63 -30.68 0.99
CA SER A 76 -19.10 -29.34 0.63
C SER A 76 -18.64 -28.94 -0.76
N SER A 77 -19.45 -28.13 -1.45
CA SER A 77 -19.05 -27.32 -2.60
C SER A 77 -19.21 -25.85 -2.23
N ILE A 78 -18.14 -25.06 -2.33
CA ILE A 78 -18.18 -23.62 -2.07
C ILE A 78 -17.32 -22.83 -3.04
N GLN A 79 -17.65 -21.54 -3.18
CA GLN A 79 -16.90 -20.59 -3.99
C GLN A 79 -15.99 -19.73 -3.13
N ILE A 80 -14.72 -19.63 -3.53
CA ILE A 80 -13.69 -18.86 -2.81
C ILE A 80 -13.28 -17.68 -3.68
N PRO A 81 -13.57 -16.43 -3.28
CA PRO A 81 -13.05 -15.27 -3.97
C PRO A 81 -11.56 -15.10 -3.66
N ILE A 82 -10.74 -15.02 -4.70
CA ILE A 82 -9.34 -14.63 -4.64
C ILE A 82 -9.22 -13.24 -5.26
N SER A 83 -8.83 -12.29 -4.42
CA SER A 83 -8.61 -10.91 -4.85
C SER A 83 -7.29 -10.80 -5.59
N ILE A 84 -7.30 -10.14 -6.74
CA ILE A 84 -6.10 -9.79 -7.51
C ILE A 84 -6.08 -8.27 -7.62
N SER A 85 -5.05 -7.64 -7.06
CA SER A 85 -4.83 -6.19 -7.18
C SER A 85 -3.70 -5.94 -8.14
N ARG A 86 -4.02 -5.40 -9.32
CA ARG A 86 -3.02 -4.86 -10.22
C ARG A 86 -2.80 -3.40 -9.85
N VAL A 87 -1.74 -3.13 -9.10
CA VAL A 87 -1.52 -1.83 -8.46
C VAL A 87 -0.91 -0.78 -9.39
N GLY A 88 -0.51 -1.16 -10.61
CA GLY A 88 0.07 -0.28 -11.60
C GLY A 88 0.51 -1.05 -12.84
N LYS A 89 1.52 -0.54 -13.54
CA LYS A 89 2.13 -1.13 -14.74
C LYS A 89 3.65 -1.21 -14.55
N ARG A 90 4.32 -2.05 -15.34
CA ARG A 90 5.78 -1.99 -15.49
C ARG A 90 6.16 -0.69 -16.19
N GLY A 91 7.15 0.01 -15.65
CA GLY A 91 7.65 1.29 -16.14
C GLY A 91 8.31 2.08 -15.03
N ASP A 92 8.78 3.29 -15.36
CA ASP A 92 9.56 4.12 -14.46
C ASP A 92 8.74 5.27 -13.88
N VAL A 93 9.07 5.67 -12.65
CA VAL A 93 8.52 6.85 -11.98
C VAL A 93 9.57 7.95 -12.04
N SER A 94 9.19 9.13 -12.50
CA SER A 94 10.07 10.30 -12.57
C SER A 94 10.05 11.05 -11.23
N ILE A 95 11.23 11.42 -10.74
CA ILE A 95 11.39 12.19 -9.50
C ILE A 95 12.27 13.39 -9.81
N ARG A 96 11.76 14.60 -9.53
CA ARG A 96 12.47 15.86 -9.69
C ARG A 96 12.54 16.58 -8.34
N ASP A 97 13.73 17.05 -7.99
CA ASP A 97 14.00 17.73 -6.73
C ASP A 97 14.32 19.20 -7.02
N GLU A 98 13.31 20.05 -6.90
CA GLU A 98 13.37 21.50 -7.10
C GLU A 98 12.93 22.19 -5.79
N ASP A 99 12.15 23.27 -5.84
CA ASP A 99 11.56 23.88 -4.62
C ASP A 99 10.59 22.93 -3.90
N LEU A 100 9.91 22.09 -4.69
CA LEU A 100 9.10 20.96 -4.26
C LEU A 100 9.61 19.70 -4.94
N ILE A 101 9.53 18.58 -4.23
CA ILE A 101 9.87 17.29 -4.83
C ILE A 101 8.66 16.80 -5.60
N THR A 102 8.81 16.63 -6.90
CA THR A 102 7.74 16.19 -7.80
C THR A 102 7.96 14.72 -8.15
N ILE A 103 7.00 13.88 -7.78
CA ILE A 103 6.90 12.48 -8.22
C ILE A 103 5.83 12.42 -9.32
N ASP A 104 6.21 11.97 -10.50
CA ASP A 104 5.31 11.73 -11.62
C ASP A 104 5.35 10.25 -11.97
N ASN A 105 4.21 9.58 -11.80
CA ASN A 105 4.08 8.16 -12.14
C ASN A 105 3.37 7.92 -13.47
N GLY A 106 3.12 8.96 -14.28
CA GLY A 106 2.41 8.88 -15.56
C GLY A 106 0.89 8.81 -15.44
N LEU A 107 0.32 8.73 -14.22
CA LEU A 107 -1.11 8.86 -13.96
C LEU A 107 -1.42 10.05 -13.03
N TYR A 108 -0.59 10.21 -12.01
CA TYR A 108 -0.69 11.27 -11.01
C TYR A 108 0.65 11.98 -10.86
N THR A 109 0.57 13.28 -10.66
CA THR A 109 1.65 14.10 -10.12
C THR A 109 1.43 14.27 -8.61
N VAL A 110 2.47 13.98 -7.84
CA VAL A 110 2.52 14.16 -6.39
C VAL A 110 3.63 15.16 -6.06
N LYS A 111 3.33 16.22 -5.32
CA LYS A 111 4.35 17.18 -4.86
C LYS A 111 4.50 17.13 -3.35
N ILE A 112 5.74 17.02 -2.90
CA ILE A 112 6.13 16.94 -1.50
C ILE A 112 6.91 18.19 -1.15
N ALA A 113 6.59 18.79 -0.01
CA ALA A 113 7.24 19.96 0.55
C ALA A 113 7.99 19.55 1.85
N PRO A 114 9.29 19.24 1.78
CA PRO A 114 10.09 18.92 2.98
C PRO A 114 10.00 20.03 4.03
N HIS A 115 10.18 21.29 3.62
CA HIS A 115 10.10 22.45 4.50
C HIS A 115 8.70 22.70 5.10
N PHE A 116 7.67 22.04 4.57
CA PHE A 116 6.31 22.07 5.08
C PHE A 116 5.96 20.71 5.70
N TYR A 117 6.75 20.31 6.70
CA TYR A 117 6.52 19.13 7.56
C TYR A 117 6.65 17.79 6.85
N GLY A 118 7.46 17.77 5.78
CA GLY A 118 7.55 16.60 4.92
C GLY A 118 6.20 16.22 4.33
N SER A 119 5.31 17.18 4.08
CA SER A 119 3.93 16.92 3.65
C SER A 119 3.83 16.73 2.14
N VAL A 120 2.91 15.87 1.71
CA VAL A 120 2.34 15.91 0.36
C VAL A 120 1.38 17.08 0.30
N VAL A 121 1.69 18.06 -0.53
CA VAL A 121 0.92 19.30 -0.71
C VAL A 121 0.15 19.32 -2.02
N PHE A 122 0.48 18.42 -2.95
CA PHE A 122 -0.26 18.25 -4.20
C PHE A 122 -0.42 16.77 -4.52
N PHE A 123 -1.63 16.36 -4.89
CA PHE A 123 -1.92 15.06 -5.51
C PHE A 123 -2.98 15.30 -6.59
N GLY A 124 -2.64 15.13 -7.86
CA GLY A 124 -3.54 15.47 -8.96
C GLY A 124 -3.13 14.85 -10.28
N LYS A 125 -4.01 14.95 -11.28
CA LYS A 125 -3.73 14.51 -12.66
C LYS A 125 -3.13 15.66 -13.46
N GLU A 126 -2.95 15.45 -14.77
CA GLU A 126 -2.49 16.46 -15.72
C GLU A 126 -3.40 17.70 -15.81
N ASP A 127 -4.66 17.61 -15.34
CA ASP A 127 -5.58 18.76 -15.28
C ASP A 127 -5.16 19.84 -14.28
N GLY A 128 -4.13 19.57 -13.46
CA GLY A 128 -3.61 20.50 -12.47
C GLY A 128 -4.50 20.66 -11.23
N ILE A 129 -5.60 19.91 -11.12
CA ILE A 129 -6.51 20.00 -9.98
C ILE A 129 -5.90 19.24 -8.81
N ASN A 130 -5.55 19.98 -7.76
CA ASN A 130 -5.11 19.39 -6.51
C ASN A 130 -6.30 18.74 -5.79
N GLN A 131 -6.19 17.45 -5.52
CA GLN A 131 -7.20 16.68 -4.77
C GLN A 131 -7.01 16.78 -3.26
N LEU A 132 -5.96 17.46 -2.79
CA LEU A 132 -5.68 17.68 -1.38
C LEU A 132 -6.13 19.07 -0.96
N LEU A 133 -6.81 19.13 0.18
CA LEU A 133 -7.03 20.38 0.90
C LEU A 133 -5.79 20.67 1.75
N THR A 134 -5.07 21.76 1.45
CA THR A 134 -3.84 22.16 2.14
C THR A 134 -3.80 23.67 2.34
N SER A 135 -3.08 24.12 3.37
CA SER A 135 -2.78 25.54 3.57
C SER A 135 -1.45 25.96 2.95
N PHE A 136 -0.67 25.02 2.39
CA PHE A 136 0.62 25.31 1.78
C PHE A 136 0.52 26.54 0.84
N PRO A 137 1.47 27.50 0.91
CA PRO A 137 2.76 27.41 1.61
C PRO A 137 2.78 27.87 3.07
N GLU A 138 1.68 28.42 3.60
CA GLU A 138 1.68 29.02 4.94
C GLU A 138 0.72 28.30 5.89
N ILE A 139 1.09 28.15 7.16
CA ILE A 139 0.18 27.57 8.16
C ILE A 139 -1.02 28.50 8.35
N THR A 140 -2.23 27.96 8.31
CA THR A 140 -3.44 28.75 8.57
C THR A 140 -4.30 28.11 9.65
N GLN A 141 -5.57 28.50 9.70
CA GLN A 141 -6.59 27.97 10.57
C GLN A 141 -7.71 27.42 9.70
N PHE A 142 -8.23 26.25 10.05
CA PHE A 142 -9.40 25.67 9.40
C PHE A 142 -10.49 25.41 10.44
N SER A 143 -11.50 26.28 10.48
CA SER A 143 -12.53 26.29 11.53
C SER A 143 -11.87 26.43 12.93
N TRP A 144 -12.10 25.50 13.84
CA TRP A 144 -11.50 25.47 15.19
C TRP A 144 -10.10 24.82 15.22
N MET A 145 -9.61 24.26 14.12
CA MET A 145 -8.28 23.63 14.05
C MET A 145 -7.20 24.69 13.80
N LYS A 146 -6.31 24.88 14.78
CA LYS A 146 -5.16 25.78 14.70
C LYS A 146 -3.97 25.21 15.49
N PRO A 147 -2.77 25.14 14.91
CA PRO A 147 -2.47 25.34 13.49
C PRO A 147 -3.19 24.34 12.57
N TRP A 148 -3.37 24.66 11.28
CA TRP A 148 -3.82 23.72 10.25
C TRP A 148 -2.94 23.87 9.01
N TRP A 149 -2.48 22.73 8.47
CA TRP A 149 -1.61 22.67 7.29
C TRP A 149 -2.17 21.79 6.14
N GLY A 150 -3.08 20.89 6.46
CA GLY A 150 -3.72 19.98 5.51
C GLY A 150 -2.72 19.06 4.78
N GLY A 151 -3.08 18.62 3.57
CA GLY A 151 -2.28 17.66 2.82
C GLY A 151 -2.19 16.28 3.48
N ILE A 152 -1.15 15.52 3.14
CA ILE A 152 -0.83 14.24 3.78
C ILE A 152 0.53 14.40 4.46
N SER A 153 0.58 14.24 5.78
CA SER A 153 1.78 14.51 6.57
C SER A 153 1.94 13.52 7.71
N PRO A 154 3.17 13.21 8.15
CA PRO A 154 3.38 12.48 9.37
C PRO A 154 2.96 13.32 10.58
N THR A 155 2.37 12.67 11.57
CA THR A 155 2.05 13.27 12.87
C THR A 155 2.61 12.42 13.99
N ILE A 156 3.12 13.08 15.03
CA ILE A 156 3.42 12.47 16.32
C ILE A 156 2.61 13.18 17.38
N PHE A 157 1.92 12.39 18.20
CA PHE A 157 1.17 12.84 19.35
C PHE A 157 1.88 12.37 20.62
N LEU A 158 2.25 13.32 21.47
CA LEU A 158 2.54 13.07 22.88
C LEU A 158 1.22 13.15 23.66
N GLU A 159 1.13 12.54 24.84
CA GLU A 159 -0.13 12.49 25.62
C GLU A 159 -0.76 13.86 25.84
N ASP A 160 0.06 14.91 26.02
CA ASP A 160 -0.40 16.29 26.21
C ASP A 160 -0.56 17.10 24.91
N ASN A 161 -0.11 16.56 23.76
CA ASN A 161 -0.18 17.25 22.47
C ASN A 161 -1.52 16.92 21.78
N GLN A 162 -2.45 17.88 21.84
CA GLN A 162 -3.69 17.82 21.05
C GLN A 162 -3.39 17.88 19.54
N PHE A 163 -4.34 17.39 18.75
CA PHE A 163 -4.30 17.51 17.30
C PHE A 163 -4.14 18.99 16.89
N PRO A 164 -3.22 19.33 15.95
CA PRO A 164 -2.49 18.41 15.06
C PRO A 164 -1.04 18.06 15.49
N GLY A 165 -0.64 18.33 16.73
CA GLY A 165 0.74 18.10 17.23
C GLY A 165 1.72 19.22 16.86
N ARG A 166 3.03 18.96 17.04
CA ARG A 166 4.10 19.97 16.88
C ARG A 166 5.12 19.67 15.79
N MET A 167 4.81 18.73 14.89
CA MET A 167 5.61 18.46 13.69
C MET A 167 5.88 19.72 12.87
N TYR A 168 5.05 20.76 13.03
CA TYR A 168 5.24 22.03 12.34
C TYR A 168 6.50 22.82 12.73
N LYS A 169 7.16 22.42 13.82
CA LYS A 169 8.41 23.02 14.30
C LYS A 169 9.65 22.22 13.87
N GLU A 170 9.45 21.00 13.37
CA GLU A 170 10.54 20.10 13.04
C GLU A 170 11.10 20.41 11.65
N THR A 171 12.41 20.24 11.50
CA THR A 171 13.08 20.39 10.20
C THR A 171 13.17 19.03 9.52
N PHE A 172 12.68 18.94 8.28
CA PHE A 172 12.74 17.72 7.50
C PHE A 172 13.78 17.84 6.39
N THR A 173 14.39 16.70 6.11
CA THR A 173 15.26 16.45 4.96
C THR A 173 14.70 15.27 4.18
N HIS A 174 15.26 14.97 3.02
CA HIS A 174 14.70 13.96 2.13
C HIS A 174 15.74 13.24 1.29
N SER A 175 15.33 12.10 0.75
CA SER A 175 16.08 11.35 -0.26
C SER A 175 15.14 10.59 -1.17
N ALA A 176 15.43 10.56 -2.47
CA ALA A 176 14.78 9.64 -3.39
C ALA A 176 15.04 8.18 -2.96
N VAL A 177 14.07 7.30 -3.19
CA VAL A 177 14.15 5.89 -2.78
C VAL A 177 13.43 5.00 -3.77
N GLN A 178 13.99 3.83 -4.00
CA GLN A 178 13.36 2.72 -4.71
C GLN A 178 13.33 1.48 -3.80
N ARG A 179 12.23 0.73 -3.84
CA ARG A 179 12.05 -0.50 -3.06
C ARG A 179 11.28 -1.53 -3.88
N ASP A 180 11.74 -2.77 -3.85
CA ASP A 180 10.89 -3.89 -4.24
C ASP A 180 10.11 -4.37 -3.01
N ILE A 181 8.77 -4.31 -3.09
CA ILE A 181 7.89 -4.81 -2.03
C ILE A 181 6.88 -5.73 -2.71
N HIS A 182 6.93 -7.02 -2.38
CA HIS A 182 6.09 -8.06 -2.99
C HIS A 182 6.24 -8.17 -4.53
N GLY A 183 7.46 -7.98 -5.07
CA GLY A 183 7.71 -8.04 -6.51
C GLY A 183 7.25 -6.81 -7.30
N ILE A 184 6.83 -5.77 -6.59
CA ILE A 184 6.38 -4.50 -7.15
C ILE A 184 7.50 -3.46 -6.96
N PRO A 185 7.95 -2.80 -8.04
CA PRO A 185 8.91 -1.72 -7.95
C PRO A 185 8.22 -0.43 -7.49
N TRP A 186 8.46 -0.06 -6.25
CA TRP A 186 8.00 1.18 -5.65
C TRP A 186 9.11 2.23 -5.72
N SER A 187 8.76 3.42 -6.19
CA SER A 187 9.67 4.58 -6.29
C SER A 187 9.02 5.81 -5.67
N GLY A 188 9.84 6.67 -5.07
CA GLY A 188 9.39 7.93 -4.53
C GLY A 188 10.41 8.54 -3.59
N VAL A 189 9.94 9.13 -2.49
CA VAL A 189 10.78 9.93 -1.60
C VAL A 189 10.58 9.47 -0.16
N THR A 190 11.66 9.44 0.61
CA THR A 190 11.57 9.39 2.07
C THR A 190 11.89 10.77 2.62
N VAL A 191 10.98 11.33 3.40
CA VAL A 191 11.24 12.49 4.25
C VAL A 191 11.61 12.01 5.64
N PHE A 192 12.55 12.69 6.29
CA PHE A 192 12.97 12.33 7.63
C PHE A 192 13.29 13.56 8.48
N CYS A 193 13.03 13.45 9.77
CA CYS A 193 13.43 14.43 10.77
C CYS A 193 13.92 13.72 12.04
N VAL A 194 14.83 14.38 12.75
CA VAL A 194 15.21 14.01 14.12
C VAL A 194 14.44 14.98 15.02
N SER A 195 13.57 14.46 15.87
CA SER A 195 12.69 15.32 16.67
C SER A 195 13.48 16.09 17.71
N GLU A 196 13.34 17.41 17.69
CA GLU A 196 13.88 18.26 18.76
C GLU A 196 13.03 18.15 20.03
N GLU A 197 11.73 17.91 19.89
CA GLU A 197 10.81 17.76 21.02
C GLU A 197 11.04 16.43 21.77
N ILE A 198 11.30 15.34 21.03
CA ILE A 198 11.53 14.01 21.60
C ILE A 198 12.97 13.58 21.31
N LYS A 199 13.89 13.96 22.20
CA LYS A 199 15.32 13.68 22.05
C LYS A 199 15.60 12.20 21.73
N GLY A 200 16.35 11.99 20.66
CA GLY A 200 16.76 10.66 20.21
C GLY A 200 15.73 9.94 19.35
N ILE A 201 14.57 10.54 19.06
CA ILE A 201 13.61 9.97 18.11
C ILE A 201 13.85 10.49 16.71
N GLN A 202 13.96 9.56 15.76
CA GLN A 202 13.98 9.84 14.33
C GLN A 202 12.69 9.33 13.69
N ILE A 203 12.11 10.15 12.82
CA ILE A 203 10.88 9.87 12.09
C ILE A 203 11.26 9.80 10.62
N GLU A 204 10.83 8.73 9.95
CA GLU A 204 11.01 8.54 8.52
C GLU A 204 9.65 8.23 7.90
N THR A 205 9.23 9.00 6.89
CA THR A 205 8.01 8.74 6.13
C THR A 205 8.36 8.59 4.66
N SER A 206 8.12 7.41 4.12
CA SER A 206 8.25 7.15 2.68
C SER A 206 6.92 7.38 1.97
N TYR A 207 6.92 8.20 0.94
CA TYR A 207 5.82 8.37 -0.02
C TYR A 207 6.23 7.72 -1.33
N LEU A 208 5.60 6.59 -1.64
CA LEU A 208 6.00 5.72 -2.75
C LEU A 208 4.82 5.48 -3.68
N THR A 209 5.11 5.30 -4.95
CA THR A 209 4.15 4.85 -5.96
C THR A 209 4.83 3.93 -6.96
N THR A 210 4.07 3.36 -7.88
CA THR A 210 4.62 2.61 -9.02
C THR A 210 4.05 3.19 -10.31
N TYR A 211 4.64 2.85 -11.45
CA TYR A 211 4.24 3.46 -12.72
C TYR A 211 2.75 3.20 -13.01
N HIS A 212 2.07 4.27 -13.41
CA HIS A 212 0.65 4.32 -13.73
C HIS A 212 -0.27 3.81 -12.61
N SER A 213 0.17 3.96 -11.35
CA SER A 213 -0.55 3.51 -10.15
C SER A 213 -1.54 4.57 -9.66
N PRO A 214 -2.77 4.16 -9.25
CA PRO A 214 -3.67 5.04 -8.53
C PRO A 214 -3.34 5.15 -7.02
N LEU A 215 -2.27 4.49 -6.56
CA LEU A 215 -1.93 4.40 -5.15
C LEU A 215 -0.74 5.29 -4.80
N LEU A 216 -0.88 5.98 -3.66
CA LEU A 216 0.24 6.52 -2.90
C LEU A 216 0.42 5.65 -1.66
N PHE A 217 1.51 4.90 -1.61
CA PHE A 217 1.88 4.10 -0.45
C PHE A 217 2.68 4.95 0.53
N MET A 218 2.15 5.10 1.74
CA MET A 218 2.81 5.81 2.84
C MET A 218 3.27 4.81 3.90
N ASN A 219 4.54 4.89 4.29
CA ASN A 219 5.09 4.09 5.37
C ASN A 219 5.89 4.97 6.33
N THR A 220 5.41 5.09 7.57
CA THR A 220 6.06 5.85 8.64
C THR A 220 6.77 4.90 9.60
N ARG A 221 8.04 5.19 9.89
CA ARG A 221 8.85 4.48 10.86
C ARG A 221 9.35 5.46 11.92
N VAL A 222 9.37 4.97 13.16
CA VAL A 222 9.94 5.67 14.30
C VAL A 222 11.13 4.87 14.79
N ARG A 223 12.28 5.52 14.93
CA ARG A 223 13.53 4.92 15.43
C ARG A 223 14.02 5.68 16.67
N LYS A 224 14.74 4.97 17.53
CA LYS A 224 15.37 5.48 18.75
C LYS A 224 16.88 5.25 18.66
#